data_AF-A0A8T5L020-F1
#
_entry.id   AF-A0A8T5L020-F1
#
_cell.length_a   1.000
_cell.length_b   1.000
_cell.length_c   1.000
_cell.angle_alpha   90.00
_cell.angle_beta   90.00
_cell.angle_gamma   90.00
#
_symmetry.space_group_name_H-M   'P 1'
#
loop_
_entity.id
_entity.type
_entity.pdbx_description
1 polymer ?
#
loop_
_entity_poly.entity_id
_entity_poly.type
_entity_poly.pdbx_seq_one_letter_code
_entity_poly.pdbx_strand_id
1 'polypeptide(L)'
;MKKKQKSFKFERKKNWHDNNFFQVAVVLVVICLVLFPVFMFFRTNLIGFVVWQAGNQSSFDEGTYANVFYNTTGGFLQLNTTETSGTYTSVVFDAESNSTWNNMSWTETLATQVRLIVVDGQADIWKSVDSGANWTLVKDDYNNGESNNAIYMLSDSNDYLYTVEDDDD
;
A
#
# COMPACT_ATOMS: atom_id res chain seq x y z
N MET A 1 27.29 69.94 64.10
CA MET A 1 26.20 68.95 63.88
C MET A 1 26.68 67.88 62.91
N LYS A 2 26.87 66.62 63.34
CA LYS A 2 27.15 65.48 62.46
C LYS A 2 26.04 64.43 62.65
N LYS A 3 25.21 64.20 61.63
CA LYS A 3 24.17 63.16 61.64
C LYS A 3 24.82 61.82 61.27
N LYS A 4 24.72 60.82 62.15
CA LYS A 4 25.13 59.44 61.85
C LYS A 4 24.09 58.79 60.93
N GLN A 5 24.50 58.40 59.74
CA GLN A 5 23.71 57.55 58.85
C GLN A 5 23.70 56.11 59.39
N LYS A 6 22.53 55.56 59.67
CA LYS A 6 22.36 54.13 59.96
C LYS A 6 22.26 53.37 58.64
N SER A 7 23.27 52.55 58.35
CA SER A 7 23.27 51.61 57.24
C SER A 7 22.27 50.48 57.52
N PHE A 8 21.15 50.45 56.81
CA PHE A 8 20.24 49.31 56.81
C PHE A 8 20.78 48.22 55.87
N LYS A 9 21.20 47.09 56.43
CA LYS A 9 21.49 45.88 55.65
C LYS A 9 20.17 45.21 55.30
N PHE A 10 19.83 45.18 54.01
CA PHE A 10 18.72 44.40 53.50
C PHE A 10 19.16 42.94 53.37
N GLU A 11 18.82 42.10 54.36
CA GLU A 11 18.98 40.66 54.22
C GLU A 11 17.86 40.13 53.31
N ARG A 12 18.23 39.71 52.09
CA ARG A 12 17.31 39.03 51.17
C ARG A 12 16.90 37.70 51.82
N LYS A 13 15.64 37.60 52.26
CA LYS A 13 15.04 36.33 52.68
C LYS A 13 15.09 35.36 51.49
N LYS A 14 15.91 34.32 51.62
CA LYS A 14 16.02 33.23 50.65
C LYS A 14 14.66 32.52 50.60
N ASN A 15 13.91 32.72 49.51
CA ASN A 15 12.62 32.09 49.31
C ASN A 15 12.82 30.58 49.15
N TRP A 16 12.31 29.83 50.12
CA TRP A 16 12.44 28.37 50.16
C TRP A 16 11.68 27.65 49.03
N HIS A 17 10.76 28.34 48.36
CA HIS A 17 9.95 27.77 47.28
C HIS A 17 10.70 27.64 45.94
N ASP A 18 11.70 28.48 45.68
CA ASP A 18 12.37 28.51 44.38
C ASP A 18 13.26 27.27 44.15
N ASN A 19 13.81 26.70 45.22
CA ASN A 19 14.65 25.50 45.13
C ASN A 19 13.82 24.23 44.86
N ASN A 20 12.60 24.17 45.40
CA ASN A 20 11.73 23.00 45.23
C ASN A 20 11.17 22.94 43.80
N PHE A 21 10.83 24.08 43.22
CA PHE A 21 10.36 24.13 41.83
C PHE A 21 11.44 23.66 40.85
N PHE A 22 12.67 24.13 41.03
CA PHE A 22 13.78 23.70 40.17
C PHE A 22 14.05 22.19 40.29
N GLN A 23 14.05 21.65 41.52
CA GLN A 23 14.24 20.21 41.73
C GLN A 23 13.13 19.36 41.09
N VAL A 24 11.86 19.78 41.20
CA VAL A 24 10.73 19.10 40.56
C VAL A 24 10.84 19.15 39.04
N ALA A 25 11.21 20.30 38.46
CA ALA A 25 11.41 20.43 37.02
C ALA A 25 12.51 19.50 36.50
N VAL A 26 13.64 19.40 37.22
CA VAL A 26 14.73 18.47 36.87
C VAL A 26 14.27 17.02 36.91
N VAL A 27 13.53 16.61 37.95
CA VAL A 27 13.01 15.24 38.05
C VAL A 27 12.05 14.91 36.90
N LEU A 28 11.16 15.83 36.53
CA LEU A 28 10.24 15.63 35.40
C LEU A 28 10.98 15.51 34.06
N VAL A 29 12.02 16.31 33.84
CA VAL A 29 12.86 16.20 32.64
C VAL A 29 13.56 14.84 32.59
N VAL A 30 14.10 14.36 33.70
CA VAL A 30 14.74 13.03 33.77
C VAL A 30 13.72 11.92 33.48
N ILE A 31 12.52 12.00 34.06
CA ILE A 31 11.44 11.04 33.79
C ILE A 31 11.08 11.06 32.30
N CYS A 32 10.90 12.23 31.68
CA CYS A 32 10.62 12.34 30.26
C CYS A 32 11.74 11.78 29.39
N LEU A 33 13.02 12.04 29.74
CA LEU A 33 14.18 11.52 29.02
C LEU A 33 14.30 9.99 29.10
N VAL A 34 13.80 9.37 30.17
CA VAL A 34 13.77 7.91 30.33
C VAL A 34 12.54 7.29 29.67
N LEU A 35 11.36 7.89 29.85
CA LEU A 35 10.11 7.34 29.31
C LEU A 35 9.96 7.55 27.81
N PHE A 36 10.54 8.61 27.24
CA PHE A 36 10.41 8.89 25.81
C PHE A 36 11.09 7.82 24.92
N PRO A 37 12.35 7.39 25.16
CA PRO A 37 12.96 6.28 24.42
C PRO A 37 12.20 4.97 24.62
N VAL A 38 11.74 4.70 25.85
CA VAL A 38 10.94 3.51 26.18
C VAL A 38 9.64 3.52 25.39
N PHE A 39 8.95 4.66 25.33
CA PHE A 39 7.75 4.85 24.53
C PHE A 39 8.02 4.72 23.02
N MET A 40 9.13 5.27 22.52
CA MET A 40 9.53 5.13 21.12
C MET A 40 9.88 3.69 20.75
N PHE A 41 10.49 2.94 21.68
CA PHE A 41 10.77 1.52 21.53
C PHE A 41 9.48 0.69 21.50
N PHE A 42 8.49 1.06 22.32
CA PHE A 42 7.20 0.38 22.37
C PHE A 42 6.22 0.80 21.28
N ARG A 43 6.38 1.98 20.66
CA ARG A 43 5.52 2.48 19.57
C ARG A 43 5.41 1.51 18.40
N THR A 44 6.42 0.66 18.18
CA THR A 44 6.42 -0.30 17.07
C THR A 44 5.88 -1.68 17.47
N ASN A 45 5.70 -2.00 18.76
CA ASN A 45 5.43 -3.38 19.21
C ASN A 45 4.54 -3.53 20.48
N LEU A 46 3.75 -2.53 20.90
CA LEU A 46 2.93 -2.60 22.14
C LEU A 46 1.60 -3.38 22.00
N ILE A 47 1.57 -4.37 21.13
CA ILE A 47 0.52 -5.39 21.10
C ILE A 47 1.23 -6.72 21.18
N GLY A 48 0.74 -7.67 21.98
CA GLY A 48 1.33 -9.00 22.18
C GLY A 48 1.29 -9.90 20.93
N PHE A 49 1.33 -9.30 19.75
CA PHE A 49 1.42 -9.97 18.46
C PHE A 49 2.83 -9.75 17.94
N VAL A 50 3.56 -10.84 17.75
CA VAL A 50 4.76 -10.83 16.92
C VAL A 50 4.28 -10.58 15.49
N VAL A 51 4.62 -9.41 14.94
CA VAL A 51 4.39 -9.12 13.53
C VAL A 51 5.63 -9.58 12.77
N TRP A 52 5.48 -10.66 12.02
CA TRP A 52 6.50 -11.07 11.05
C TRP A 52 6.20 -10.42 9.70
N GLN A 53 7.20 -9.77 9.12
CA GLN A 53 7.08 -9.06 7.85
C GLN A 53 8.25 -9.42 6.94
N ALA A 54 7.96 -10.11 5.83
CA ALA A 54 8.89 -10.22 4.70
C ALA A 54 8.76 -9.00 3.80
N GLY A 55 9.41 -7.90 4.21
CA GLY A 55 9.29 -6.58 3.56
C GLY A 55 10.56 -6.09 2.88
N ASN A 56 11.55 -6.97 2.66
CA ASN A 56 12.81 -6.60 2.02
C ASN A 56 13.42 -7.79 1.25
N GLN A 57 14.37 -7.47 0.37
CA GLN A 57 15.05 -8.46 -0.47
C GLN A 57 15.68 -9.59 0.35
N SER A 58 16.34 -9.27 1.48
CA SER A 58 16.98 -10.26 2.34
C SER A 58 15.97 -11.30 2.85
N SER A 59 14.82 -10.86 3.37
CA SER A 59 13.77 -11.76 3.85
C SER A 59 13.10 -12.57 2.73
N PHE A 60 13.04 -12.02 1.51
CA PHE A 60 12.55 -12.76 0.34
C PHE A 60 13.53 -13.86 -0.09
N ASP A 61 14.83 -13.56 -0.08
CA ASP A 61 15.91 -14.48 -0.48
C ASP A 61 16.07 -15.68 0.47
N GLU A 62 15.51 -15.61 1.68
CA GLU A 62 15.44 -16.75 2.60
C GLU A 62 14.44 -17.82 2.12
N GLY A 63 13.47 -17.45 1.27
CA GLY A 63 12.47 -18.36 0.71
C GLY A 63 12.96 -19.14 -0.52
N THR A 64 12.08 -19.98 -1.05
CA THR A 64 12.27 -20.65 -2.36
C THR A 64 11.35 -20.00 -3.38
N TYR A 65 11.90 -19.58 -4.52
CA TYR A 65 11.13 -18.90 -5.57
C TYR A 65 11.53 -19.37 -6.97
N ALA A 66 10.56 -19.35 -7.88
CA ALA A 66 10.76 -19.56 -9.31
C ALA A 66 9.89 -18.57 -10.10
N ASN A 67 10.49 -17.95 -11.12
CA ASN A 67 9.82 -17.03 -12.04
C ASN A 67 9.21 -15.76 -11.40
N VAL A 68 9.56 -15.46 -10.16
CA VAL A 68 9.16 -14.28 -9.40
C VAL A 68 10.39 -13.61 -8.79
N PHE A 69 10.25 -12.34 -8.44
CA PHE A 69 11.25 -11.55 -7.72
C PHE A 69 10.57 -10.60 -6.73
N TYR A 70 11.33 -10.09 -5.77
CA TYR A 70 10.87 -9.02 -4.89
C TYR A 70 11.11 -7.66 -5.55
N ASN A 71 10.04 -6.91 -5.85
CA ASN A 71 10.16 -5.55 -6.35
C ASN A 71 10.51 -4.60 -5.20
N THR A 72 11.79 -4.22 -5.10
CA THR A 72 12.31 -3.35 -4.03
C THR A 72 11.76 -1.93 -4.07
N THR A 73 11.35 -1.43 -5.24
CA THR A 73 10.73 -0.11 -5.38
C THR A 73 9.28 -0.11 -4.90
N GLY A 74 8.55 -1.19 -5.20
CA GLY A 74 7.13 -1.32 -4.88
C GLY A 74 6.84 -1.98 -3.52
N GLY A 75 7.80 -2.73 -2.99
CA GLY A 75 7.64 -3.46 -1.74
C GLY A 75 6.72 -4.69 -1.85
N PHE A 76 6.68 -5.35 -3.01
CA PHE A 76 5.79 -6.48 -3.27
C PHE A 76 6.44 -7.59 -4.10
N LEU A 77 5.89 -8.80 -3.99
CA LEU A 77 6.23 -9.93 -4.86
C LEU A 77 5.74 -9.63 -6.28
N GLN A 78 6.61 -9.80 -7.28
CA GLN A 78 6.28 -9.56 -8.67
C GLN A 78 6.72 -10.74 -9.55
N LEU A 79 5.93 -11.03 -10.57
CA LEU A 79 6.25 -12.00 -11.61
C LEU A 79 7.31 -11.44 -12.57
N ASN A 80 8.23 -12.28 -13.03
CA ASN A 80 9.17 -11.90 -14.09
C ASN A 80 8.40 -11.48 -15.35
N THR A 81 8.93 -10.50 -16.09
CA THR A 81 8.22 -9.86 -17.22
C THR A 81 7.88 -10.78 -18.39
N THR A 82 8.53 -11.94 -18.48
CA THR A 82 8.32 -12.95 -19.54
C THR A 82 7.41 -14.09 -19.12
N GLU A 83 7.01 -14.14 -17.86
CA GLU A 83 6.34 -15.28 -17.27
C GLU A 83 4.85 -14.99 -17.11
N THR A 84 4.02 -16.03 -17.20
CA THR A 84 2.57 -15.96 -16.91
C THR A 84 2.21 -16.61 -15.58
N SER A 85 3.17 -17.29 -14.95
CA SER A 85 3.02 -17.92 -13.64
C SER A 85 4.37 -18.06 -12.95
N GLY A 86 4.33 -18.13 -11.62
CA GLY A 86 5.51 -18.30 -10.80
C GLY A 86 5.14 -18.80 -9.41
N THR A 87 6.16 -19.19 -8.64
CA THR A 87 5.97 -19.75 -7.30
C THR A 87 6.87 -19.02 -6.32
N TYR A 88 6.34 -18.73 -5.14
CA TYR A 88 7.09 -18.27 -3.99
C TYR A 88 6.62 -19.05 -2.76
N THR A 89 7.57 -19.62 -2.04
CA THR A 89 7.37 -20.22 -0.73
C THR A 89 8.30 -19.49 0.23
N SER A 90 7.73 -18.74 1.17
CA SER A 90 8.52 -18.11 2.23
C SER A 90 9.21 -19.16 3.10
N VAL A 91 10.15 -18.73 3.93
CA VAL A 91 10.63 -19.58 5.03
C VAL A 91 9.46 -20.07 5.89
N VAL A 92 9.56 -21.32 6.34
CA VAL A 92 8.63 -21.88 7.32
C VAL A 92 8.93 -21.23 8.66
N PHE A 93 7.91 -20.60 9.23
CA PHE A 93 7.95 -20.15 10.62
C PHE A 93 7.41 -21.25 11.53
N ASP A 94 8.21 -21.66 12.51
CA ASP A 94 7.75 -22.49 13.61
C ASP A 94 7.50 -21.57 14.82
N ALA A 95 6.24 -21.50 15.26
CA ALA A 95 5.83 -20.73 16.43
C ALA A 95 6.16 -21.45 17.76
N GLU A 96 6.85 -22.60 17.69
CA GLU A 96 7.17 -23.51 18.80
C GLU A 96 5.93 -23.99 19.57
N SER A 97 4.74 -23.76 19.02
CA SER A 97 3.45 -24.02 19.63
C SER A 97 2.38 -24.23 18.56
N ASN A 98 1.36 -25.03 18.90
CA ASN A 98 0.24 -25.28 17.99
C ASN A 98 -0.52 -23.98 17.71
N SER A 99 -0.46 -23.51 16.47
CA SER A 99 -1.21 -22.34 16.02
C SER A 99 -2.60 -22.75 15.53
N THR A 100 -3.64 -22.08 16.03
CA THR A 100 -5.01 -22.21 15.49
C THR A 100 -5.32 -21.00 14.62
N TRP A 101 -5.41 -21.22 13.31
CA TRP A 101 -5.71 -20.18 12.34
C TRP A 101 -7.23 -20.08 12.15
N ASN A 102 -7.86 -19.15 12.86
CA ASN A 102 -9.29 -18.86 12.69
C ASN A 102 -9.46 -17.64 11.78
N ASN A 103 -10.46 -17.66 10.90
CA ASN A 103 -10.91 -16.50 10.13
C ASN A 103 -9.86 -15.91 9.16
N MET A 104 -9.17 -16.75 8.39
CA MET A 104 -8.31 -16.30 7.29
C MET A 104 -9.18 -15.65 6.20
N SER A 105 -8.94 -14.38 5.92
CA SER A 105 -9.57 -13.65 4.81
C SER A 105 -8.51 -13.13 3.87
N TRP A 106 -8.78 -13.16 2.57
CA TRP A 106 -8.00 -12.46 1.57
C TRP A 106 -8.80 -11.28 1.01
N THR A 107 -8.11 -10.23 0.63
CA THR A 107 -8.68 -9.11 -0.11
C THR A 107 -7.79 -8.84 -1.30
N GLU A 108 -8.34 -8.90 -2.50
CA GLU A 108 -7.66 -8.46 -3.70
C GLU A 108 -8.40 -7.28 -4.33
N THR A 109 -7.63 -6.37 -4.93
CA THR A 109 -8.16 -5.37 -5.85
C THR A 109 -7.77 -5.83 -7.23
N LEU A 110 -8.69 -6.49 -7.92
CA LEU A 110 -8.51 -6.80 -9.33
C LEU A 110 -8.56 -5.50 -10.12
N ALA A 111 -7.58 -5.28 -11.00
CA ALA A 111 -7.65 -4.20 -11.97
C ALA A 111 -8.81 -4.51 -12.93
N THR A 112 -9.95 -3.83 -12.75
CA THR A 112 -11.04 -3.86 -13.73
C THR A 112 -10.54 -3.14 -14.97
N GLN A 113 -10.05 -3.88 -15.97
CA GLN A 113 -9.91 -3.33 -17.31
C GLN A 113 -11.31 -3.10 -17.85
N VAL A 114 -11.77 -1.84 -17.82
CA VAL A 114 -12.98 -1.45 -18.55
C VAL A 114 -12.63 -1.51 -20.02
N ARG A 115 -13.07 -2.59 -20.68
CA ARG A 115 -12.93 -2.79 -22.12
C ARG A 115 -14.25 -2.43 -22.78
N LEU A 116 -14.24 -1.40 -23.62
CA LEU A 116 -15.34 -1.11 -24.54
C LEU A 116 -14.95 -1.60 -25.92
N ILE A 117 -15.88 -2.28 -26.59
CA ILE A 117 -15.75 -2.69 -27.98
C ILE A 117 -16.96 -2.14 -28.72
N VAL A 118 -16.73 -1.49 -29.85
CA VAL A 118 -17.80 -0.98 -30.72
C VAL A 118 -17.54 -1.43 -32.16
N VAL A 119 -18.62 -1.55 -32.91
CA VAL A 119 -18.61 -1.67 -34.36
C VAL A 119 -19.18 -0.37 -34.92
N ASP A 120 -18.50 0.23 -35.89
CA ASP A 120 -19.02 1.42 -36.57
C ASP A 120 -19.74 1.08 -37.88
N GLY A 121 -20.23 2.11 -38.57
CA GLY A 121 -20.99 1.97 -39.81
C GLY A 121 -20.16 1.60 -41.05
N GLN A 122 -18.85 1.40 -40.89
CA GLN A 122 -17.94 0.94 -41.95
C GLN A 122 -17.48 -0.50 -41.67
N ALA A 123 -18.16 -1.21 -40.78
CA ALA A 123 -17.75 -2.55 -40.32
C ALA A 123 -16.34 -2.58 -39.69
N ASP A 124 -15.92 -1.48 -39.05
CA ASP A 124 -14.69 -1.43 -38.28
C ASP A 124 -14.94 -1.80 -36.82
N ILE A 125 -14.06 -2.65 -36.26
CA ILE A 125 -14.06 -3.01 -34.85
C ILE A 125 -13.06 -2.13 -34.11
N TRP A 126 -13.57 -1.30 -33.19
CA TRP A 126 -12.78 -0.42 -32.35
C TRP A 126 -12.80 -0.89 -30.89
N LYS A 127 -11.67 -0.72 -30.19
CA LYS A 127 -11.53 -1.05 -28.78
C LYS A 127 -11.00 0.14 -27.99
N SER A 128 -11.56 0.36 -26.81
CA SER A 128 -11.02 1.24 -25.77
C SER A 128 -10.72 0.44 -24.51
N VAL A 129 -9.60 0.78 -23.86
CA VAL A 129 -9.16 0.21 -22.57
C VAL A 129 -9.15 1.26 -21.46
N ASP A 130 -9.70 2.44 -21.73
CA ASP A 130 -9.67 3.63 -20.88
C ASP A 130 -11.03 4.33 -20.83
N SER A 131 -12.10 3.52 -20.77
CA SER A 131 -13.48 4.00 -20.64
C SER A 131 -13.93 4.94 -21.77
N GLY A 132 -13.46 4.68 -22.99
CA GLY A 132 -13.85 5.40 -24.20
C GLY A 132 -13.07 6.69 -24.47
N ALA A 133 -11.98 6.96 -23.73
CA ALA A 133 -11.17 8.15 -23.95
C ALA A 133 -10.29 8.03 -25.20
N ASN A 134 -9.66 6.87 -25.42
CA ASN A 134 -8.89 6.56 -26.61
C ASN A 134 -9.42 5.27 -27.26
N TRP A 135 -9.39 5.24 -28.59
CA TRP A 135 -9.85 4.12 -29.39
C TRP A 135 -8.74 3.62 -30.30
N THR A 136 -8.57 2.30 -30.35
CA THR A 136 -7.64 1.61 -31.25
C THR A 136 -8.43 0.70 -32.18
N LEU A 137 -8.16 0.79 -33.49
CA LEU A 137 -8.70 -0.14 -34.47
C LEU A 137 -8.17 -1.54 -34.19
N VAL A 138 -9.07 -2.51 -34.07
CA VAL A 138 -8.75 -3.93 -33.86
C VAL A 138 -8.82 -4.69 -35.17
N LYS A 139 -9.85 -4.42 -35.96
CA LYS A 139 -10.11 -5.06 -37.24
C LYS A 139 -10.79 -4.07 -38.16
N ASP A 140 -10.16 -3.86 -39.30
CA ASP A 140 -10.66 -3.11 -40.45
C ASP A 140 -11.57 -4.03 -41.27
N ASP A 141 -12.74 -3.53 -41.67
CA ASP A 141 -13.71 -4.19 -42.56
C ASP A 141 -13.94 -5.68 -42.21
N TYR A 142 -14.61 -5.98 -41.09
CA TYR A 142 -14.77 -7.39 -40.66
C TYR A 142 -15.55 -8.24 -41.68
N ASN A 143 -16.40 -7.63 -42.50
CA ASN A 143 -17.19 -8.26 -43.56
C ASN A 143 -16.65 -7.96 -44.99
N ASN A 144 -15.38 -7.55 -45.12
CA ASN A 144 -14.74 -7.23 -46.40
C ASN A 144 -15.38 -6.04 -47.17
N GLY A 145 -15.95 -5.07 -46.46
CA GLY A 145 -16.45 -3.82 -47.04
C GLY A 145 -17.83 -3.96 -47.69
N GLU A 146 -18.60 -4.97 -47.28
CA GLU A 146 -20.02 -5.05 -47.60
C GLU A 146 -20.78 -3.92 -46.88
N SER A 147 -21.86 -3.41 -47.48
CA SER A 147 -22.61 -2.27 -46.92
C SER A 147 -23.43 -2.59 -45.67
N ASN A 148 -23.38 -3.84 -45.21
CA ASN A 148 -24.20 -4.34 -44.13
C ASN A 148 -23.52 -4.03 -42.79
N ASN A 149 -24.33 -3.65 -41.81
CA ASN A 149 -23.86 -3.26 -40.48
C ASN A 149 -24.13 -4.37 -39.47
N ALA A 150 -23.30 -4.45 -38.43
CA ALA A 150 -23.60 -5.32 -37.31
C ALA A 150 -24.94 -4.92 -36.66
N ILE A 151 -25.83 -5.89 -36.52
CA ILE A 151 -27.13 -5.73 -35.85
C ILE A 151 -27.02 -6.20 -34.40
N TYR A 152 -26.21 -7.22 -34.16
CA TYR A 152 -25.95 -7.73 -32.82
C TYR A 152 -24.46 -7.90 -32.56
N MET A 153 -24.09 -7.65 -31.31
CA MET A 153 -22.76 -7.92 -30.77
C MET A 153 -22.91 -8.70 -29.47
N LEU A 154 -22.13 -9.76 -29.32
CA LEU A 154 -22.06 -10.52 -28.08
C LEU A 154 -20.64 -11.02 -27.85
N SER A 155 -20.29 -11.25 -26.59
CA SER A 155 -19.01 -11.82 -26.20
C SER A 155 -19.20 -13.02 -25.28
N ASP A 156 -18.28 -13.98 -25.34
CA ASP A 156 -18.28 -15.12 -24.43
C ASP A 156 -17.26 -14.95 -23.28
N SER A 157 -17.22 -15.94 -22.38
CA SER A 157 -16.30 -15.96 -21.23
C SER A 157 -14.83 -16.17 -21.60
N ASN A 158 -14.54 -16.50 -22.86
CA ASN A 158 -13.19 -16.68 -23.39
C ASN A 158 -12.71 -15.43 -24.14
N ASP A 159 -13.39 -14.29 -23.97
CA ASP A 159 -13.09 -13.02 -24.62
C ASP A 159 -13.24 -13.03 -26.16
N TYR A 160 -13.97 -13.99 -26.74
CA TYR A 160 -14.32 -13.94 -28.16
C TYR A 160 -15.48 -12.96 -28.38
N LEU A 161 -15.38 -12.16 -29.44
CA LEU A 161 -16.44 -11.28 -29.93
C LEU A 161 -17.11 -11.92 -31.15
N TYR A 162 -18.44 -11.92 -31.15
CA TYR A 162 -19.25 -12.34 -32.27
C TYR A 162 -20.11 -11.15 -32.73
N THR A 163 -20.07 -10.90 -34.03
CA THR A 163 -20.94 -9.95 -34.72
C THR A 163 -21.95 -10.74 -35.55
N VAL A 164 -23.21 -10.28 -35.55
CA VAL A 164 -24.24 -10.80 -36.44
C VAL A 164 -24.71 -9.66 -37.31
N GLU A 165 -24.67 -9.87 -38.61
CA GLU A 165 -25.27 -9.02 -39.62
C GLU A 165 -26.50 -9.71 -40.22
N ASP A 166 -27.32 -8.94 -40.93
CA ASP A 166 -28.34 -9.49 -41.83
C ASP A 166 -27.83 -9.35 -43.25
N ASP A 167 -28.10 -10.36 -44.06
CA ASP A 167 -27.78 -10.36 -45.48
C ASP A 167 -29.03 -9.96 -46.25
N ASP A 168 -28.92 -8.97 -47.13
CA ASP A 168 -30.04 -8.34 -47.83
C ASP A 168 -30.20 -8.93 -49.25
N ASP A 169 -29.94 -10.23 -49.40
CA ASP A 169 -30.01 -11.02 -50.65
C ASP A 169 -31.45 -11.33 -51.13
#